data_AF-A0A1E7ENL6-F1
#
_entry.id   AF-A0A1E7ENL6-F1
#
_cell.length_a   1.000
_cell.length_b   1.000
_cell.length_c   1.000
_cell.angle_alpha   90.00
_cell.angle_beta   90.00
_cell.angle_gamma   90.00
#
_symmetry.space_group_name_H-M   'P 1'
#
loop_
_entity.id
_entity.type
_entity.pdbx_description
1 polymer ?
#
loop_
_entity_poly.entity_id
_entity_poly.type
_entity_poly.pdbx_seq_one_letter_code
_entity_poly.pdbx_strand_id
1 'polypeptide(L)'
;MPNNNTNRNRSGHPHDSRPSPVDPFNGDNYVVGSYNNGHHQPDSPSAFSQLTTATRRDDGFGEDYDGPVVIRVIAPATLQEGYEFDVLVDDEPYTVRVPKGGVKENQEFEIDYDPKQEYNPKIWYDDNGTPIGGWRTHLCSCCDVLTQSTFWMGFCCTPILMAQLITRLKLTWNGREGSQEEASLSYNRLILALVFTLTVFWIPLMGGFFLSIYYIVVIVCIGSKVRGHMRQKYKIPSTLPTRCGDRIDDVCLMLCCGCCSSIQMARHTHDDKDYPGHGCTTTGLEFDAPEIV
;
A
#
# COMPACT_ATOMS: atom_id res chain seq x y z
N MET A 1 46.13 6.57 38.39
CA MET A 1 46.32 8.00 38.11
C MET A 1 45.09 8.49 37.36
N PRO A 2 44.31 9.44 37.89
CA PRO A 2 43.07 9.89 37.28
C PRO A 2 43.21 11.20 36.48
N ASN A 3 42.13 11.54 35.76
CA ASN A 3 41.77 12.81 35.10
C ASN A 3 42.43 13.14 33.75
N ASN A 4 41.59 13.26 32.71
CA ASN A 4 41.27 14.60 32.23
C ASN A 4 39.88 14.70 31.57
N ASN A 5 39.01 15.46 32.23
CA ASN A 5 37.76 16.02 31.70
C ASN A 5 38.10 17.21 30.80
N THR A 6 37.56 17.25 29.58
CA THR A 6 37.41 18.50 28.83
C THR A 6 35.95 18.74 28.51
N ASN A 7 35.35 19.51 29.42
CA ASN A 7 34.05 20.12 29.32
C ASN A 7 34.19 21.39 28.45
N ARG A 8 33.43 21.54 27.37
CA ARG A 8 33.39 22.78 26.57
C ARG A 8 31.96 23.25 26.41
N ASN A 9 31.54 24.06 27.39
CA ASN A 9 30.40 24.97 27.29
C ASN A 9 30.68 26.03 26.21
N ARG A 10 29.74 26.21 25.28
CA ARG A 10 29.55 27.49 24.58
C ARG A 10 28.07 27.83 24.56
N SER A 11 27.74 28.80 25.41
CA SER A 11 26.55 29.62 25.41
C SER A 11 26.56 30.61 24.24
N GLY A 12 25.38 30.93 23.70
CA GLY A 12 25.20 32.04 22.77
C GLY A 12 23.96 31.94 21.87
N HIS A 13 22.76 32.09 22.44
CA HIS A 13 21.55 32.57 21.76
C HIS A 13 21.62 34.12 21.64
N PRO A 14 20.67 34.85 21.01
CA PRO A 14 19.68 34.52 19.98
C PRO A 14 19.60 35.61 18.86
N HIS A 15 18.85 35.37 17.78
CA HIS A 15 18.07 36.44 17.10
C HIS A 15 16.98 35.79 16.24
N ASP A 16 15.81 35.64 16.87
CA ASP A 16 14.54 35.38 16.19
C ASP A 16 14.02 36.72 15.65
N SER A 17 13.60 36.74 14.40
CA SER A 17 12.92 37.87 13.77
C SER A 17 11.78 37.35 12.91
N ARG A 18 10.77 36.79 13.57
CA ARG A 18 9.45 36.55 12.99
C ARG A 18 8.55 37.75 13.29
N PRO A 19 7.91 38.36 12.28
CA PRO A 19 6.74 39.17 12.49
C PRO A 19 5.47 38.28 12.57
N SER A 20 4.68 38.50 13.61
CA SER A 20 3.23 38.28 13.68
C SER A 20 2.59 39.64 14.01
N PRO A 21 1.27 39.91 13.90
CA PRO A 21 0.14 39.06 13.49
C PRO A 21 -0.86 39.75 12.53
N VAL A 22 -1.74 38.99 11.88
CA VAL A 22 -3.07 39.48 11.46
C VAL A 22 -4.09 38.36 11.71
N ASP A 23 -4.94 38.57 12.71
CA ASP A 23 -6.26 37.94 12.93
C ASP A 23 -7.29 39.09 12.96
N PRO A 24 -8.62 38.87 12.89
CA PRO A 24 -9.38 37.65 12.62
C PRO A 24 -10.43 37.82 11.50
N PHE A 25 -10.75 36.75 10.77
CA PHE A 25 -12.03 36.68 10.06
C PHE A 25 -13.02 35.89 10.90
N ASN A 26 -13.96 36.65 11.45
CA ASN A 26 -15.19 36.20 12.08
C ASN A 26 -16.22 35.92 10.97
N GLY A 27 -16.97 34.83 11.08
CA GLY A 27 -17.95 34.45 10.06
C GLY A 27 -18.66 33.14 10.37
N ASP A 28 -19.49 33.15 11.40
CA ASP A 28 -20.58 32.19 11.57
C ASP A 28 -21.45 32.15 10.30
N ASN A 29 -21.69 30.95 9.78
CA ASN A 29 -22.99 30.53 9.22
C ASN A 29 -22.96 29.05 8.79
N TYR A 30 -23.80 28.25 9.43
CA TYR A 30 -24.25 26.96 8.94
C TYR A 30 -25.09 27.14 7.66
N VAL A 31 -24.79 26.40 6.59
CA VAL A 31 -25.80 25.89 5.66
C VAL A 31 -25.37 24.51 5.14
N VAL A 32 -26.31 23.59 5.28
CA VAL A 32 -26.37 22.21 4.79
C VAL A 32 -26.31 22.14 3.26
N GLY A 33 -25.57 21.17 2.71
CA GLY A 33 -26.09 20.39 1.58
C GLY A 33 -25.22 20.26 0.34
N SER A 34 -25.12 19.00 -0.10
CA SER A 34 -24.86 18.52 -1.46
C SER A 34 -23.40 18.26 -1.84
N TYR A 35 -22.87 17.15 -1.33
CA TYR A 35 -21.82 16.41 -2.04
C TYR A 35 -22.41 15.88 -3.35
N ASN A 36 -21.91 16.43 -4.45
CA ASN A 36 -22.25 16.03 -5.79
C ASN A 36 -21.54 14.69 -6.06
N ASN A 37 -22.27 13.58 -5.94
CA ASN A 37 -21.80 12.25 -6.34
C ASN A 37 -21.64 12.23 -7.87
N GLY A 38 -20.44 12.56 -8.34
CA GLY A 38 -20.01 12.21 -9.68
C GLY A 38 -19.93 10.69 -9.79
N HIS A 39 -20.83 10.10 -10.58
CA HIS A 39 -20.74 8.70 -10.98
C HIS A 39 -19.43 8.46 -11.72
N HIS A 40 -18.44 7.92 -11.01
CA HIS A 40 -17.37 7.12 -11.58
C HIS A 40 -17.55 5.70 -11.10
N GLN A 41 -17.94 4.84 -12.03
CA GLN A 41 -18.03 3.40 -11.85
C GLN A 41 -16.60 2.86 -11.81
N PRO A 42 -16.16 2.19 -10.72
CA PRO A 42 -14.79 1.70 -10.63
C PRO A 42 -14.66 0.33 -11.30
N ASP A 43 -13.99 0.27 -12.45
CA ASP A 43 -13.70 -0.96 -13.20
C ASP A 43 -12.51 -1.78 -12.62
N SER A 44 -12.25 -1.69 -11.31
CA SER A 44 -11.16 -2.48 -10.68
C SER A 44 -11.61 -3.05 -9.33
N PRO A 45 -11.42 -4.36 -9.05
CA PRO A 45 -11.88 -5.03 -7.82
C PRO A 45 -11.24 -4.52 -6.51
N SER A 46 -10.44 -3.46 -6.52
CA SER A 46 -10.00 -2.76 -5.31
C SER A 46 -11.08 -1.81 -4.74
N ALA A 47 -12.29 -1.81 -5.31
CA ALA A 47 -13.43 -0.99 -4.91
C ALA A 47 -14.31 -1.60 -3.78
N PHE A 48 -13.87 -2.64 -3.06
CA PHE A 48 -14.65 -3.21 -1.95
C PHE A 48 -14.74 -2.32 -0.70
N SER A 49 -14.33 -1.05 -0.77
CA SER A 49 -14.58 -0.05 0.27
C SER A 49 -16.01 0.51 0.25
N GLN A 50 -16.89 0.05 -0.64
CA GLN A 50 -18.33 0.26 -0.43
C GLN A 50 -18.79 -0.73 0.64
N LEU A 51 -18.52 -0.39 1.90
CA LEU A 51 -19.14 -1.05 3.04
C LEU A 51 -20.65 -1.04 2.76
N THR A 52 -21.19 -2.23 2.54
CA THR A 52 -22.62 -2.36 2.33
C THR A 52 -23.28 -2.02 3.66
N THR A 53 -24.19 -1.05 3.65
CA THR A 53 -24.99 -0.77 4.83
C THR A 53 -25.96 -1.93 5.03
N ALA A 54 -25.92 -2.54 6.21
CA ALA A 54 -26.90 -3.52 6.60
C ALA A 54 -28.01 -2.82 7.38
N THR A 55 -29.26 -3.04 7.02
CA THR A 55 -30.40 -2.49 7.76
C THR A 55 -30.95 -3.52 8.72
N ARG A 56 -31.10 -3.14 9.99
CA ARG A 56 -31.82 -3.93 10.98
C ARG A 56 -33.30 -3.96 10.62
N ARG A 57 -33.90 -5.15 10.59
CA ARG A 57 -35.34 -5.28 10.44
C ARG A 57 -35.99 -4.95 11.79
N ASP A 58 -36.61 -3.78 11.88
CA ASP A 58 -37.42 -3.39 13.04
C ASP A 58 -38.84 -3.93 12.85
N ASP A 59 -39.14 -5.05 13.50
CA ASP A 59 -40.43 -5.71 13.48
C ASP A 59 -41.40 -5.19 14.56
N GLY A 60 -41.05 -4.10 15.26
CA GLY A 60 -41.95 -3.42 16.18
C GLY A 60 -42.29 -4.23 17.45
N PHE A 61 -41.48 -5.25 17.78
CA PHE A 61 -41.58 -5.96 19.04
C PHE A 61 -40.88 -5.18 20.15
N GLY A 62 -41.52 -5.09 21.32
CA GLY A 62 -41.03 -4.29 22.47
C GLY A 62 -39.64 -4.72 22.96
N GLU A 63 -39.02 -3.86 23.77
CA GLU A 63 -37.61 -3.92 24.23
C GLU A 63 -37.15 -5.23 24.90
N ASP A 64 -38.03 -6.21 25.11
CA ASP A 64 -37.77 -7.48 25.82
C ASP A 64 -37.64 -8.72 24.89
N TYR A 65 -37.54 -8.57 23.57
CA TYR A 65 -37.40 -9.72 22.68
C TYR A 65 -35.95 -10.23 22.60
N ASP A 66 -35.66 -11.36 23.26
CA ASP A 66 -34.35 -12.06 23.26
C ASP A 66 -34.13 -12.94 22.01
N GLY A 67 -34.75 -12.58 20.88
CA GLY A 67 -34.59 -13.30 19.62
C GLY A 67 -33.32 -12.88 18.86
N PRO A 68 -32.85 -13.70 17.90
CA PRO A 68 -31.73 -13.33 17.05
C PRO A 68 -32.11 -12.09 16.23
N VAL A 69 -31.26 -11.06 16.28
CA VAL A 69 -31.41 -9.89 15.41
C VAL A 69 -30.98 -10.33 14.01
N VAL A 70 -31.81 -10.08 12.99
CA VAL A 70 -31.46 -10.42 11.61
C VAL A 70 -31.11 -9.14 10.86
N ILE A 71 -29.97 -9.13 10.18
CA ILE A 71 -29.57 -8.03 9.32
C ILE A 71 -29.65 -8.47 7.85
N ARG A 72 -30.03 -7.52 6.99
CA ARG A 72 -30.10 -7.70 5.55
C ARG A 72 -28.88 -7.09 4.89
N VAL A 73 -28.16 -7.88 4.11
CA VAL A 73 -26.93 -7.50 3.42
C VAL A 73 -27.13 -7.63 1.92
N ILE A 74 -26.69 -6.64 1.14
CA ILE A 74 -26.62 -6.68 -0.32
C ILE A 74 -25.21 -7.12 -0.73
N ALA A 75 -25.08 -8.22 -1.45
CA ALA A 75 -23.76 -8.70 -1.86
C ALA A 75 -23.09 -7.74 -2.88
N PRO A 76 -21.86 -7.26 -2.63
CA PRO A 76 -21.19 -6.32 -3.54
C PRO A 76 -20.67 -6.97 -4.83
N ALA A 77 -20.57 -8.30 -4.85
CA ALA A 77 -20.11 -9.08 -6.00
C ALA A 77 -20.70 -10.50 -5.91
N THR A 78 -20.47 -11.30 -6.95
CA THR A 78 -20.76 -12.74 -6.88
C THR A 78 -19.71 -13.43 -6.02
N LEU A 79 -20.10 -13.93 -4.85
CA LEU A 79 -19.21 -14.50 -3.84
C LEU A 79 -19.53 -15.98 -3.58
N GLN A 80 -18.49 -16.77 -3.33
CA GLN A 80 -18.63 -18.19 -3.03
C GLN A 80 -19.05 -18.42 -1.58
N GLU A 81 -19.70 -19.55 -1.33
CA GLU A 81 -20.03 -20.03 0.02
C GLU A 81 -18.82 -19.96 0.96
N GLY A 82 -19.03 -19.45 2.18
CA GLY A 82 -17.99 -19.39 3.22
C GLY A 82 -17.01 -18.23 3.08
N TYR A 83 -17.11 -17.41 2.03
CA TYR A 83 -16.36 -16.16 1.93
C TYR A 83 -16.78 -15.19 3.05
N GLU A 84 -15.84 -14.41 3.57
CA GLU A 84 -16.07 -13.45 4.66
C GLU A 84 -15.74 -12.03 4.19
N PHE A 85 -16.61 -11.07 4.47
CA PHE A 85 -16.39 -9.65 4.19
C PHE A 85 -17.02 -8.76 5.26
N ASP A 86 -16.58 -7.52 5.35
CA ASP A 86 -17.06 -6.58 6.37
C ASP A 86 -18.21 -5.72 5.84
N VAL A 87 -19.21 -5.47 6.68
CA VAL A 87 -20.35 -4.57 6.45
C VAL A 87 -20.45 -3.57 7.60
N LEU A 88 -21.13 -2.43 7.40
CA LEU A 88 -21.46 -1.52 8.50
C LEU A 88 -22.86 -1.82 9.01
N VAL A 89 -22.96 -2.13 10.30
CA VAL A 89 -24.21 -2.23 11.06
C VAL A 89 -24.15 -1.13 12.12
N ASP A 90 -25.06 -0.16 12.06
CA ASP A 90 -25.09 0.96 13.01
C ASP A 90 -23.74 1.70 13.13
N ASP A 91 -23.07 1.94 12.00
CA ASP A 91 -21.72 2.54 11.88
C ASP A 91 -20.57 1.73 12.51
N GLU A 92 -20.84 0.50 12.97
CA GLU A 92 -19.83 -0.44 13.44
C GLU A 92 -19.54 -1.53 12.41
N PRO A 93 -18.26 -1.88 12.15
CA PRO A 93 -17.91 -2.94 11.23
C PRO A 93 -18.29 -4.32 11.78
N TYR A 94 -18.89 -5.15 10.94
CA TYR A 94 -19.29 -6.52 11.27
C TYR A 94 -18.87 -7.47 10.14
N THR A 95 -18.17 -8.56 10.46
CA THR A 95 -17.74 -9.54 9.45
C THR A 95 -18.85 -10.55 9.20
N VAL A 96 -19.33 -10.58 7.96
CA VAL A 96 -20.40 -11.49 7.50
C VAL A 96 -19.82 -12.63 6.71
N ARG A 97 -20.36 -13.83 6.88
CA ARG A 97 -19.99 -15.02 6.09
C ARG A 97 -21.08 -15.33 5.06
N VAL A 98 -20.67 -15.50 3.82
CA VAL A 98 -21.55 -15.83 2.70
C VAL A 98 -22.22 -17.20 2.94
N PRO A 99 -23.56 -17.29 2.83
CA PRO A 99 -24.30 -18.51 3.11
C PRO A 99 -24.02 -19.64 2.11
N LYS A 100 -24.56 -20.82 2.41
CA LYS A 100 -24.42 -22.00 1.55
C LYS A 100 -24.97 -21.75 0.15
N GLY A 101 -24.23 -22.20 -0.86
CA GLY A 101 -24.54 -21.97 -2.27
C GLY A 101 -24.03 -20.64 -2.85
N GLY A 102 -23.39 -19.79 -2.04
CA GLY A 102 -22.88 -18.50 -2.49
C GLY A 102 -23.98 -17.44 -2.69
N VAL A 103 -23.58 -16.25 -3.10
CA VAL A 103 -24.48 -15.12 -3.41
C VAL A 103 -24.05 -14.48 -4.73
N LYS A 104 -25.01 -13.95 -5.48
CA LYS A 104 -24.74 -13.17 -6.70
C LYS A 104 -24.55 -11.69 -6.36
N GLU A 105 -23.87 -10.97 -7.23
CA GLU A 105 -23.77 -9.51 -7.14
C GLU A 105 -25.16 -8.86 -7.04
N ASN A 106 -25.31 -7.89 -6.14
CA ASN A 106 -26.55 -7.20 -5.77
C ASN A 106 -27.65 -8.10 -5.19
N GLN A 107 -27.35 -9.36 -4.84
CA GLN A 107 -28.31 -10.23 -4.17
C GLN A 107 -28.42 -9.85 -2.69
N GLU A 108 -29.64 -9.61 -2.23
CA GLU A 108 -29.95 -9.50 -0.81
C GLU A 108 -29.93 -10.89 -0.14
N PHE A 109 -29.31 -10.96 1.03
CA PHE A 109 -29.39 -12.13 1.90
C PHE A 109 -29.48 -11.70 3.37
N GLU A 110 -30.10 -12.54 4.18
CA GLU A 110 -30.32 -12.30 5.61
C GLU A 110 -29.38 -13.18 6.43
N ILE A 111 -28.82 -12.62 7.49
CA ILE A 111 -27.92 -13.31 8.41
C ILE A 111 -28.25 -12.93 9.84
N ASP A 112 -27.99 -13.86 10.75
CA ASP A 112 -28.09 -13.61 12.18
C ASP A 112 -26.96 -12.65 12.62
N TYR A 113 -27.35 -11.59 13.32
CA TYR A 113 -26.50 -10.60 13.93
C TYR A 113 -26.53 -10.80 15.44
N ASP A 114 -25.36 -11.12 16.00
CA ASP A 114 -25.18 -11.17 17.45
C ASP A 114 -24.48 -9.89 17.91
N PRO A 115 -25.19 -8.94 18.57
CA PRO A 115 -24.59 -7.71 19.06
C PRO A 115 -23.55 -7.94 20.16
N LYS A 116 -23.50 -9.14 20.75
CA LYS A 116 -22.50 -9.52 21.75
C LYS A 116 -21.29 -10.19 21.13
N GLN A 117 -21.31 -10.49 19.84
CA GLN A 117 -20.15 -11.03 19.15
C GLN A 117 -19.06 -9.95 19.15
N GLU A 118 -18.02 -10.20 19.93
CA GLU A 118 -16.84 -9.33 19.96
C GLU A 118 -16.28 -9.27 18.54
N TYR A 119 -16.36 -8.07 17.94
CA TYR A 119 -15.77 -7.83 16.64
C TYR A 119 -14.28 -8.07 16.77
N ASN A 120 -13.82 -9.19 16.24
CA ASN A 120 -12.41 -9.46 16.05
C ASN A 120 -12.08 -8.98 14.65
N PRO A 121 -11.65 -7.71 14.47
CA PRO A 121 -11.31 -7.20 13.16
C PRO A 121 -10.29 -8.15 12.57
N LYS A 122 -10.69 -8.85 11.52
CA LYS A 122 -9.71 -9.38 10.61
C LYS A 122 -9.13 -8.14 9.97
N ILE A 123 -8.01 -7.67 10.52
CA ILE A 123 -7.36 -6.43 10.11
C ILE A 123 -6.93 -6.63 8.65
N TRP A 124 -7.82 -6.23 7.73
CA TRP A 124 -7.59 -6.30 6.30
C TRP A 124 -6.73 -5.14 5.82
N TYR A 125 -6.50 -4.13 6.66
CA TYR A 125 -5.72 -2.93 6.39
C TYR A 125 -4.90 -2.54 7.61
N ASP A 126 -3.63 -2.15 7.42
CA ASP A 126 -2.84 -1.56 8.51
C ASP A 126 -3.32 -0.14 8.88
N ASP A 127 -2.70 0.47 9.89
CA ASP A 127 -3.04 1.84 10.36
C ASP A 127 -2.90 2.91 9.26
N ASN A 128 -2.25 2.59 8.13
CA ASN A 128 -2.07 3.48 6.98
C ASN A 128 -3.02 3.13 5.81
N GLY A 129 -3.99 2.23 6.02
CA GLY A 129 -4.90 1.77 4.97
C GLY A 129 -4.25 0.83 3.95
N THR A 130 -3.10 0.23 4.25
CA THR A 130 -2.42 -0.73 3.36
C THR A 130 -3.01 -2.13 3.55
N PRO A 131 -3.48 -2.79 2.48
CA PRO A 131 -4.14 -4.08 2.64
C PRO A 131 -3.19 -5.16 3.18
N ILE A 132 -3.66 -5.94 4.15
CA ILE A 132 -2.96 -7.09 4.74
C ILE A 132 -3.55 -8.37 4.16
N GLY A 133 -2.70 -9.33 3.84
CA GLY A 133 -3.10 -10.63 3.27
C GLY A 133 -3.26 -10.63 1.76
N GLY A 134 -3.12 -9.48 1.09
CA GLY A 134 -3.27 -9.37 -0.37
C GLY A 134 -2.56 -8.15 -0.95
N TRP A 135 -2.23 -8.22 -2.24
CA TRP A 135 -1.74 -7.05 -2.98
C TRP A 135 -2.88 -6.08 -3.23
N ARG A 136 -2.59 -4.77 -3.15
CA ARG A 136 -3.59 -3.70 -3.42
C ARG A 136 -4.12 -3.75 -4.86
N THR A 137 -3.26 -4.15 -5.80
CA THR A 137 -3.58 -4.22 -7.23
C THR A 137 -3.16 -5.58 -7.79
N HIS A 138 -3.80 -6.03 -8.87
CA HIS A 138 -3.36 -7.24 -9.56
C HIS A 138 -2.01 -7.02 -10.27
N LEU A 139 -1.29 -8.12 -10.53
CA LEU A 139 0.07 -8.05 -11.10
C LEU A 139 0.08 -7.38 -12.49
N CYS A 140 -0.91 -7.67 -13.33
CA CYS A 140 -1.03 -7.13 -14.68
C CYS A 140 -1.90 -5.86 -14.78
N SER A 141 -2.31 -5.28 -13.64
CA SER A 141 -3.01 -3.99 -13.57
C SER A 141 -2.05 -2.80 -13.74
N CYS A 142 -0.89 -2.99 -14.37
CA CYS A 142 0.05 -1.91 -14.66
C CYS A 142 -0.51 -0.94 -15.72
N CYS A 143 -1.41 -1.40 -16.59
CA CYS A 143 -2.04 -0.56 -17.60
C CYS A 143 -3.01 0.49 -17.01
N ASP A 144 -3.52 0.27 -15.81
CA ASP A 144 -4.44 1.21 -15.13
C ASP A 144 -3.74 2.55 -14.82
N VAL A 145 -2.41 2.56 -14.82
CA VAL A 145 -1.58 3.73 -14.49
C VAL A 145 -0.73 4.21 -15.66
N LEU A 146 -1.10 3.89 -16.91
CA LEU A 146 -0.37 4.28 -18.14
C LEU A 146 -0.04 5.78 -18.22
N THR A 147 -0.91 6.63 -17.69
CA THR A 147 -0.75 8.09 -17.69
C THR A 147 0.06 8.61 -16.51
N GLN A 148 0.33 7.78 -15.50
CA GLN A 148 1.10 8.15 -14.32
C GLN A 148 2.60 7.89 -14.54
N SER A 149 3.45 8.65 -13.85
CA SER A 149 4.89 8.45 -13.93
C SER A 149 5.32 7.07 -13.44
N THR A 150 4.58 6.46 -12.51
CA THR A 150 4.86 5.11 -11.97
C THR A 150 4.92 4.06 -13.07
N PHE A 151 4.06 4.14 -14.10
CA PHE A 151 4.11 3.22 -15.23
C PHE A 151 5.41 3.36 -16.01
N TRP A 152 5.77 4.58 -16.41
CA TRP A 152 6.98 4.85 -17.19
C TRP A 152 8.25 4.54 -16.39
N MET A 153 8.24 4.82 -15.09
CA MET A 153 9.32 4.42 -14.19
C MET A 153 9.40 2.91 -14.06
N GLY A 154 8.29 2.20 -13.97
CA GLY A 154 8.28 0.74 -13.92
C GLY A 154 8.75 0.09 -15.23
N PHE A 155 8.38 0.66 -16.38
CA PHE A 155 8.66 0.09 -17.70
C PHE A 155 10.04 0.49 -18.25
N CYS A 156 10.37 1.78 -18.23
CA CYS A 156 11.61 2.31 -18.82
C CYS A 156 12.75 2.43 -17.80
N CYS A 157 12.43 2.56 -16.51
CA CYS A 157 13.41 2.90 -15.47
C CYS A 157 13.25 2.02 -14.22
N THR A 158 12.93 0.73 -14.39
CA THR A 158 12.63 -0.19 -13.28
C THR A 158 13.67 -0.16 -12.16
N PRO A 159 14.99 -0.04 -12.42
CA PRO A 159 15.98 0.07 -11.35
C PRO A 159 15.80 1.31 -10.46
N ILE A 160 15.35 2.44 -11.04
CA ILE A 160 15.07 3.66 -10.28
C ILE A 160 13.83 3.45 -9.43
N LEU A 161 12.75 2.88 -9.99
CA LEU A 161 11.55 2.55 -9.21
C LEU A 161 11.87 1.59 -8.05
N MET A 162 12.77 0.62 -8.27
CA MET A 162 13.23 -0.25 -7.18
C MET A 162 14.04 0.49 -6.12
N ALA A 163 14.90 1.44 -6.52
CA ALA A 163 15.62 2.27 -5.55
C ALA A 163 14.66 3.13 -4.71
N GLN A 164 13.60 3.66 -5.32
CA GLN A 164 12.53 4.38 -4.64
C GLN A 164 11.80 3.49 -3.62
N LEU A 165 11.40 2.28 -4.04
CA LEU A 165 10.76 1.28 -3.17
C LEU A 165 11.62 0.89 -1.98
N ILE A 166 12.90 0.62 -2.20
CA ILE A 166 13.86 0.28 -1.13
C ILE A 166 13.96 1.42 -0.11
N THR A 167 13.95 2.66 -0.61
CA THR A 167 14.00 3.85 0.26
C THR A 167 12.73 4.01 1.08
N ARG A 168 11.55 3.82 0.47
CA ARG A 168 10.25 3.85 1.18
C ARG A 168 10.21 2.83 2.31
N LEU A 169 10.60 1.60 1.99
CA LEU A 169 10.58 0.47 2.93
C LEU A 169 11.74 0.49 3.94
N LYS A 170 12.56 1.54 3.94
CA LYS A 170 13.75 1.69 4.81
C LYS A 170 14.70 0.47 4.74
N LEU A 171 14.81 -0.10 3.55
CA LEU A 171 15.69 -1.23 3.27
C LEU A 171 17.07 -0.74 2.83
N THR A 172 18.09 -1.53 3.15
CA THR A 172 19.42 -1.39 2.57
C THR A 172 19.41 -1.79 1.10
N TRP A 173 20.44 -1.40 0.34
CA TRP A 173 20.58 -1.66 -1.10
C TRP A 173 20.52 -3.15 -1.47
N ASN A 174 20.70 -4.05 -0.51
CA ASN A 174 20.65 -5.49 -0.71
C ASN A 174 19.27 -6.11 -0.39
N GLY A 175 18.27 -5.29 -0.08
CA GLY A 175 16.89 -5.69 0.24
C GLY A 175 16.69 -6.22 1.67
N ARG A 176 17.53 -5.80 2.63
CA ARG A 176 17.41 -6.16 4.06
C ARG A 176 17.15 -4.91 4.89
N GLU A 177 16.46 -5.08 6.01
CA GLU A 177 16.38 -4.04 7.04
C GLU A 177 17.79 -3.65 7.52
N GLY A 178 18.01 -2.36 7.72
CA GLY A 178 19.27 -1.82 8.23
C GLY A 178 19.03 -0.50 8.94
N SER A 179 20.12 0.17 9.34
CA SER A 179 19.99 1.49 9.96
C SER A 179 19.42 2.51 8.97
N GLN A 180 18.74 3.53 9.49
CA GLN A 180 18.19 4.62 8.68
C GLN A 180 19.26 5.30 7.81
N GLU A 181 20.49 5.43 8.34
CA GLU A 181 21.64 5.95 7.60
C GLU A 181 21.98 5.06 6.40
N GLU A 182 22.07 3.74 6.58
CA GLU A 182 22.35 2.80 5.48
C GLU A 182 21.23 2.76 4.44
N ALA A 183 19.97 2.80 4.88
CA ALA A 183 18.81 2.84 4.01
C ALA A 183 18.81 4.11 3.13
N SER A 184 19.10 5.28 3.72
CA SER A 184 19.16 6.55 3.00
C SER A 184 20.24 6.59 1.90
N LEU A 185 21.36 5.87 2.11
CA LEU A 185 22.43 5.74 1.12
C LEU A 185 22.11 4.75 -0.01
N SER A 186 21.07 3.92 0.16
CA SER A 186 20.76 2.82 -0.75
C SER A 186 20.27 3.31 -2.10
N TYR A 187 19.47 4.38 -2.12
CA TYR A 187 19.07 5.05 -3.36
C TYR A 187 20.30 5.49 -4.17
N ASN A 188 21.18 6.27 -3.55
CA ASN A 188 22.37 6.82 -4.21
C ASN A 188 23.27 5.71 -4.75
N ARG A 189 23.45 4.61 -4.02
CA ARG A 189 24.25 3.46 -4.49
C ARG A 189 23.67 2.82 -5.74
N LEU A 190 22.36 2.61 -5.79
CA LEU A 190 21.70 2.01 -6.96
C LEU A 190 21.72 2.95 -8.16
N ILE A 191 21.50 4.24 -7.97
CA ILE A 191 21.57 5.23 -9.05
C ILE A 191 22.99 5.37 -9.59
N LEU A 192 24.01 5.45 -8.71
CA LEU A 192 25.40 5.51 -9.16
C LEU A 192 25.81 4.24 -9.92
N ALA A 193 25.37 3.07 -9.47
CA ALA A 193 25.58 1.82 -10.18
C ALA A 193 24.89 1.82 -11.55
N LEU A 194 23.66 2.32 -11.66
CA LEU A 194 22.95 2.48 -12.93
C LEU A 194 23.72 3.40 -13.89
N VAL A 195 24.13 4.59 -13.43
CA VAL A 195 24.88 5.55 -14.24
C VAL A 195 26.19 4.93 -14.72
N PHE A 196 26.93 4.25 -13.85
CA PHE A 196 28.14 3.51 -14.23
C PHE A 196 27.87 2.43 -15.28
N THR A 197 26.79 1.66 -15.14
CA THR A 197 26.42 0.65 -16.14
C THR A 197 26.08 1.29 -17.49
N LEU A 198 25.38 2.43 -17.50
CA LEU A 198 25.03 3.15 -18.72
C LEU A 198 26.25 3.81 -19.39
N THR A 199 27.29 4.21 -18.66
CA THR A 199 28.53 4.70 -19.26
C THR A 199 29.35 3.57 -19.89
N VAL A 200 29.43 2.42 -19.22
CA VAL A 200 30.11 1.21 -19.75
C VAL A 200 29.36 0.60 -20.94
N PHE A 201 28.05 0.83 -21.06
CA PHE A 201 27.21 0.34 -22.16
C PHE A 201 27.76 0.68 -23.55
N TRP A 202 28.41 1.83 -23.69
CA TRP A 202 28.99 2.29 -24.96
C TRP A 202 30.25 1.52 -25.40
N ILE A 203 30.80 0.65 -24.56
CA ILE A 203 31.94 -0.21 -24.88
C ILE A 203 31.42 -1.50 -25.56
N PRO A 204 31.81 -1.79 -26.83
CA PRO A 204 31.38 -3.00 -27.52
C PRO A 204 31.68 -4.29 -26.75
N LEU A 205 30.79 -5.28 -26.81
CA LEU A 205 30.82 -6.57 -26.10
C LEU A 205 30.69 -6.48 -24.56
N MET A 206 31.38 -5.56 -23.90
CA MET A 206 31.33 -5.40 -22.44
C MET A 206 30.02 -4.77 -21.98
N GLY A 207 29.51 -3.79 -22.73
CA GLY A 207 28.32 -3.02 -22.35
C GLY A 207 27.08 -3.87 -22.12
N GLY A 208 26.78 -4.79 -23.05
CA GLY A 208 25.65 -5.71 -22.93
C GLY A 208 25.79 -6.68 -21.75
N PHE A 209 27.01 -7.16 -21.47
CA PHE A 209 27.28 -8.06 -20.36
C PHE A 209 27.07 -7.38 -18.99
N PHE A 210 27.63 -6.19 -18.79
CA PHE A 210 27.44 -5.43 -17.55
C PHE A 210 26.00 -5.00 -17.35
N LEU A 211 25.29 -4.59 -18.41
CA LEU A 211 23.87 -4.26 -18.33
C LEU A 211 23.03 -5.49 -17.93
N SER A 212 23.34 -6.66 -18.51
CA SER A 212 22.65 -7.91 -18.18
C SER A 212 22.90 -8.34 -16.73
N ILE A 213 24.14 -8.26 -16.24
CA ILE A 213 24.47 -8.54 -14.83
C ILE A 213 23.75 -7.56 -13.91
N TYR A 214 23.82 -6.27 -14.23
CA TYR A 214 23.16 -5.23 -13.44
C TYR A 214 21.65 -5.49 -13.35
N TYR A 215 21.01 -5.81 -14.48
CA TYR A 215 19.59 -6.16 -14.51
C TYR A 215 19.28 -7.40 -13.67
N ILE A 216 20.04 -8.49 -13.80
CA ILE A 216 19.84 -9.70 -12.98
C ILE A 216 20.00 -9.39 -11.49
N VAL A 217 21.04 -8.66 -11.10
CA VAL A 217 21.30 -8.36 -9.69
C VAL A 217 20.22 -7.43 -9.10
N VAL A 218 19.91 -6.33 -9.79
CA VAL A 218 18.99 -5.31 -9.24
C VAL A 218 17.54 -5.72 -9.38
N ILE A 219 17.11 -6.11 -10.58
CA ILE A 219 15.70 -6.42 -10.83
C ILE A 219 15.35 -7.78 -10.28
N VAL A 220 16.15 -8.80 -10.58
CA VAL A 220 15.81 -10.18 -10.16
C VAL A 220 16.23 -10.40 -8.70
N CYS A 221 17.51 -10.30 -8.36
CA CYS A 221 17.96 -10.68 -7.01
C CYS A 221 17.48 -9.72 -5.91
N ILE A 222 17.66 -8.41 -6.09
CA ILE A 222 17.25 -7.41 -5.09
C ILE A 222 15.72 -7.26 -5.11
N GLY A 223 15.11 -7.12 -6.29
CA GLY A 223 13.65 -7.04 -6.41
C GLY A 223 12.91 -8.22 -5.77
N SER A 224 13.43 -9.45 -5.90
CA SER A 224 12.83 -10.62 -5.24
C SER A 224 12.90 -10.54 -3.71
N LYS A 225 13.98 -9.98 -3.16
CA LYS A 225 14.11 -9.79 -1.72
C LYS A 225 13.16 -8.70 -1.21
N VAL A 226 13.03 -7.61 -1.95
CA VAL A 226 12.09 -6.52 -1.61
C VAL A 226 10.66 -7.05 -1.64
N ARG A 227 10.29 -7.79 -2.70
CA ARG A 227 8.97 -8.44 -2.78
C ARG A 227 8.74 -9.42 -1.65
N GLY A 228 9.72 -10.26 -1.33
CA GLY A 228 9.65 -11.19 -0.21
C GLY A 228 9.48 -10.49 1.13
N HIS A 229 10.21 -9.39 1.35
CA HIS A 229 10.06 -8.55 2.54
C HIS A 229 8.66 -7.94 2.63
N MET A 230 8.13 -7.37 1.54
CA MET A 230 6.76 -6.84 1.52
C MET A 230 5.73 -7.93 1.83
N ARG A 231 5.86 -9.13 1.25
CA ARG A 231 4.95 -10.24 1.55
C ARG A 231 4.98 -10.65 3.02
N GLN A 232 6.17 -10.65 3.64
CA GLN A 232 6.30 -10.91 5.07
C GLN A 232 5.65 -9.80 5.92
N LYS A 233 5.94 -8.53 5.60
CA LYS A 233 5.40 -7.35 6.29
C LYS A 233 3.87 -7.31 6.24
N TYR A 234 3.28 -7.54 5.07
CA TYR A 234 1.84 -7.45 4.85
C TYR A 234 1.13 -8.81 4.85
N LYS A 235 1.78 -9.88 5.33
CA LYS A 235 1.23 -11.26 5.39
C LYS A 235 0.62 -11.75 4.07
N ILE A 236 1.16 -11.33 2.93
CA ILE A 236 0.63 -11.67 1.59
C ILE A 236 1.08 -13.10 1.23
N PRO A 237 0.15 -14.02 0.91
CA PRO A 237 0.49 -15.37 0.53
C PRO A 237 1.22 -15.41 -0.83
N SER A 238 1.98 -16.46 -1.07
CA SER A 238 2.56 -16.70 -2.40
C SER A 238 1.45 -16.96 -3.43
N THR A 239 1.67 -16.46 -4.65
CA THR A 239 0.68 -16.59 -5.74
C THR A 239 0.66 -17.98 -6.36
N LEU A 240 1.80 -18.66 -6.32
CA LEU A 240 1.93 -20.01 -6.86
C LEU A 240 1.85 -21.03 -5.73
N PRO A 241 0.89 -21.97 -5.75
CA PRO A 241 0.84 -23.13 -4.84
C PRO A 241 1.93 -24.13 -5.25
N THR A 242 3.18 -23.71 -5.17
CA THR A 242 4.32 -24.52 -5.58
C THR A 242 4.96 -25.14 -4.35
N ARG A 243 5.24 -26.43 -4.46
CA ARG A 243 6.02 -27.22 -3.48
C ARG A 243 7.43 -26.66 -3.26
N CYS A 244 7.86 -25.73 -4.11
CA CYS A 244 9.19 -25.16 -4.18
C CYS A 244 9.40 -23.95 -3.24
N GLY A 245 8.36 -23.50 -2.52
CA GLY A 245 8.45 -22.47 -1.50
C GLY A 245 8.43 -21.04 -2.05
N ASP A 246 8.10 -20.09 -1.17
CA ASP A 246 7.71 -18.72 -1.53
C ASP A 246 8.81 -17.95 -2.28
N ARG A 247 10.09 -18.30 -2.09
CA ARG A 247 11.22 -17.58 -2.70
C ARG A 247 11.29 -17.74 -4.22
N ILE A 248 10.88 -18.89 -4.76
CA ILE A 248 10.95 -19.15 -6.20
C ILE A 248 9.87 -18.35 -6.94
N ASP A 249 8.69 -18.18 -6.32
CA ASP A 249 7.61 -17.35 -6.84
C ASP A 249 8.08 -15.91 -7.11
N ASP A 250 8.75 -15.27 -6.14
CA ASP A 250 9.27 -13.90 -6.31
C ASP A 250 10.32 -13.79 -7.42
N VAL A 251 11.25 -14.76 -7.48
CA VAL A 251 12.30 -14.78 -8.52
C VAL A 251 11.69 -14.93 -9.91
N CYS A 252 10.73 -15.85 -10.07
CA CYS A 252 10.03 -16.04 -11.33
C CYS A 252 9.23 -14.79 -11.73
N LEU A 253 8.53 -14.16 -10.79
CA LEU A 253 7.77 -12.94 -11.06
C LEU A 253 8.67 -11.76 -11.43
N MET A 254 9.78 -11.56 -10.72
CA MET A 254 10.73 -10.49 -11.05
C MET A 254 11.47 -10.73 -12.37
N LEU A 255 11.72 -12.00 -12.73
CA LEU A 255 12.35 -12.36 -14.00
C LEU A 255 11.39 -12.20 -15.20
N CYS A 256 10.13 -12.66 -15.06
CA CYS A 256 9.17 -12.70 -16.16
C CYS A 256 8.35 -11.41 -16.33
N CYS A 257 8.02 -10.71 -15.25
CA CYS A 257 7.20 -9.47 -15.26
C CYS A 257 7.76 -8.45 -14.25
N GLY A 258 9.07 -8.22 -14.27
CA GLY A 258 9.75 -7.36 -13.30
C GLY A 258 9.18 -5.94 -13.22
N CYS A 259 8.79 -5.35 -14.36
CA CYS A 259 8.15 -4.03 -14.40
C CYS A 259 6.77 -4.04 -13.70
N CYS A 260 5.93 -5.03 -14.00
CA CYS A 260 4.59 -5.20 -13.43
C CYS A 260 4.66 -5.43 -11.92
N SER A 261 5.57 -6.31 -11.49
CA SER A 261 5.83 -6.59 -10.07
C SER A 261 6.31 -5.34 -9.33
N SER A 262 7.21 -4.55 -9.94
CA SER A 262 7.70 -3.30 -9.34
C SER A 262 6.60 -2.26 -9.23
N ILE A 263 5.73 -2.12 -10.23
CA ILE A 263 4.56 -1.21 -10.19
C ILE A 263 3.57 -1.68 -9.12
N GLN A 264 3.27 -2.98 -9.06
CA GLN A 264 2.40 -3.55 -8.04
C GLN A 264 2.93 -3.27 -6.63
N MET A 265 4.23 -3.48 -6.40
CA MET A 265 4.87 -3.15 -5.12
C MET A 265 4.77 -1.64 -4.84
N ALA A 266 5.08 -0.78 -5.81
CA ALA A 266 5.01 0.67 -5.64
C ALA A 266 3.60 1.14 -5.28
N ARG A 267 2.57 0.66 -5.97
CA ARG A 267 1.15 0.99 -5.69
C ARG A 267 0.65 0.35 -4.39
N HIS A 268 1.32 -0.67 -3.85
CA HIS A 268 0.96 -1.21 -2.56
C HIS A 268 1.45 -0.34 -1.40
N THR A 269 2.53 0.42 -1.57
CA THR A 269 3.06 1.28 -0.50
C THR A 269 2.32 2.61 -0.34
N HIS A 270 1.34 2.95 -1.18
CA HIS A 270 0.63 4.24 -1.12
C HIS A 270 -0.64 4.20 -1.97
N ASP A 271 -1.63 5.05 -1.66
CA ASP A 271 -2.81 5.22 -2.53
C ASP A 271 -2.46 6.14 -3.68
N ASP A 272 -2.54 5.63 -4.91
CA ASP A 272 -2.18 6.36 -6.12
C ASP A 272 -3.24 7.40 -6.52
N LYS A 273 -4.43 7.34 -5.90
CA LYS A 273 -5.47 8.37 -6.05
C LYS A 273 -5.18 9.59 -5.18
N ASP A 274 -4.67 9.35 -3.96
CA ASP A 274 -4.39 10.41 -3.01
C ASP A 274 -2.98 11.01 -3.21
N TYR A 275 -2.00 10.16 -3.54
CA TYR A 275 -0.59 10.54 -3.65
C TYR A 275 -0.01 10.04 -4.97
N PRO A 276 -0.19 10.75 -6.10
CA PRO A 276 0.30 10.29 -7.39
C PRO A 276 1.83 10.12 -7.40
N GLY A 277 2.29 9.07 -8.08
CA GLY A 277 3.73 8.76 -8.15
C GLY A 277 4.52 9.80 -8.95
N HIS A 278 5.73 10.10 -8.48
CA HIS A 278 6.65 11.08 -9.05
C HIS A 278 7.99 10.45 -9.45
N GLY A 279 8.42 10.57 -10.70
CA GLY A 279 9.64 9.90 -11.18
C GLY A 279 10.97 10.46 -10.63
N CYS A 280 11.00 11.72 -10.22
CA CYS A 280 12.24 12.44 -9.92
C CYS A 280 12.53 12.64 -8.42
N THR A 281 11.78 12.01 -7.53
CA THR A 281 12.02 12.10 -6.08
C THR A 281 12.63 10.80 -5.55
N THR A 282 13.34 10.89 -4.41
CA THR A 282 14.03 9.74 -3.79
C THR A 282 13.05 8.65 -3.35
N THR A 283 11.87 9.06 -2.86
CA THR A 283 10.79 8.14 -2.51
C THR A 283 9.87 7.88 -3.69
N GLY A 284 9.84 8.72 -4.72
CA GLY A 284 8.87 8.61 -5.80
C GLY A 284 7.46 9.08 -5.42
N LEU A 285 7.32 9.86 -4.35
CA LEU A 285 6.10 10.56 -3.91
C LEU A 285 6.36 12.08 -3.85
N GLU A 286 5.31 12.87 -3.63
CA GLU A 286 5.39 14.31 -3.36
C GLU A 286 6.05 14.58 -1.99
N PHE A 287 6.52 15.81 -1.76
CA PHE A 287 7.27 16.19 -0.55
C PHE A 287 6.41 16.29 0.72
N ASP A 288 5.12 16.49 0.55
CA ASP A 288 4.09 16.58 1.59
C ASP A 288 3.34 15.25 1.79
N ALA A 289 3.62 14.24 0.96
CA ALA A 289 3.09 12.90 1.18
C ALA A 289 3.56 12.39 2.56
N PRO A 290 2.65 11.79 3.36
CA PRO A 290 3.01 11.25 4.66
C PRO A 290 4.13 10.22 4.52
N GLU A 291 4.96 10.08 5.54
CA GLU A 291 6.00 9.05 5.54
C GLU A 291 5.35 7.67 5.61
N ILE A 292 5.22 7.00 4.46
CA ILE A 292 4.58 5.69 4.39
C ILE A 292 5.64 4.61 4.69
N VAL A 293 5.38 3.88 5.78
CA VAL A 293 6.17 2.85 6.50
C VAL A 293 7.34 2.18 5.79
#